data_AF-A0A085W6A5-F1
#
_entry.id   AF-A0A085W6A5-F1
#
_cell.length_a   1.000
_cell.length_b   1.000
_cell.length_c   1.000
_cell.angle_alpha   90.00
_cell.angle_beta   90.00
_cell.angle_gamma   90.00
#
_symmetry.space_group_name_H-M   'P 1'
#
loop_
_entity.id
_entity.type
_entity.pdbx_description
1 polymer ?
#
loop_
_entity_poly.entity_id
_entity_poly.type
_entity_poly.pdbx_seq_one_letter_code
_entity_poly.pdbx_strand_id
1 'polypeptide(L)'
;MTAISTIQGSGASSPLAGRTVTTAGVVTGDFQPAELQSGFFLQSEQGDGNPATSEGLFIYVPGANPLSRIEVRPGDRVRVSGTVKEYRTGSGTLTELDTISALTVCSTGPELAPALVSLPVEAITDLEAYEGMLVTFPQVLTVTETYNLGRYGELLLSSGGRLFHPNNGQGGSPEEYPLRSILLDDASSRQNPAPLPFLSSPGVDGTRRVGDTVSGLTGVLSFQFSEYRVYPTAEPAFVNANPRTAAPERIAGEVKAASFNVLNYFTTLNSRGANSATEFARQKAKIVAALKALDADVVGLIEVENNGTVALQDLVDALNAAYGAPVYAAVPDPATGTGSDAIRVALIYKPGSLSLTGESLSFPDPMFDRYPVAQTFRRNTGSNQTSTDFTVVINHFKSKGSCPSSGDVDQGQGCWNQKRVEQARKLLQFVGELQRRSGDQDVLVIGDLNAYGEEDPVQTLVAGGLEHLSLRIPAAQRYSFVFDGQSGELDHALATPSLAARVRGITPWHINADEPAVLDYNTEFKTDDRYAPTPFRSSDHDPLLIGIDLGAVCPR
;
A
#
# COMPACT_ATOMS: atom_id res chain seq x y z
N MET A 1 38.64 28.14 -12.68
CA MET A 1 37.26 27.64 -12.52
C MET A 1 37.28 26.76 -11.29
N THR A 2 36.22 26.81 -10.48
CA THR A 2 36.09 25.93 -9.30
C THR A 2 35.60 24.57 -9.78
N ALA A 3 36.24 23.48 -9.37
CA ALA A 3 35.77 22.13 -9.70
C ALA A 3 34.45 21.84 -8.97
N ILE A 4 33.60 20.98 -9.55
CA ILE A 4 32.31 20.62 -8.93
C ILE A 4 32.55 19.89 -7.61
N SER A 5 33.50 18.96 -7.54
CA SER A 5 33.85 18.27 -6.28
C SER A 5 34.29 19.21 -5.15
N THR A 6 34.90 20.37 -5.49
CA THR A 6 35.26 21.40 -4.50
C THR A 6 34.04 22.22 -4.06
N ILE A 7 33.04 22.37 -4.92
CA ILE A 7 31.76 23.00 -4.57
C ILE A 7 30.97 22.07 -3.66
N GLN A 8 30.82 20.80 -4.02
CA GLN A 8 30.14 19.80 -3.19
C GLN A 8 30.86 19.58 -1.85
N GLY A 9 32.16 19.30 -1.89
CA GLY A 9 32.90 18.86 -0.71
C GLY A 9 32.56 17.42 -0.33
N SER A 10 33.11 16.97 0.80
CA SER A 10 33.00 15.57 1.27
C SER A 10 32.05 15.38 2.46
N GLY A 11 31.19 16.36 2.73
CA GLY A 11 30.23 16.32 3.83
C GLY A 11 28.88 16.80 3.33
N ALA A 12 27.85 16.67 4.19
CA ALA A 12 26.45 16.95 3.86
C ALA A 12 26.09 18.42 3.57
N SER A 13 27.10 19.29 3.42
CA SER A 13 26.92 20.70 3.04
C SER A 13 28.19 21.23 2.42
N SER A 14 28.03 22.09 1.42
CA SER A 14 29.12 22.72 0.71
C SER A 14 30.02 23.56 1.62
N PRO A 15 31.36 23.42 1.51
CA PRO A 15 32.31 24.33 2.16
C PRO A 15 32.33 25.73 1.52
N LEU A 16 31.65 25.91 0.38
CA LEU A 16 31.59 27.14 -0.38
C LEU A 16 30.22 27.82 -0.31
N ALA A 17 29.29 27.36 0.55
CA ALA A 17 27.98 27.98 0.74
C ALA A 17 28.07 29.51 0.91
N GLY A 18 27.25 30.23 0.15
CA GLY A 18 27.21 31.70 0.09
C GLY A 18 28.28 32.35 -0.77
N ARG A 19 29.21 31.59 -1.37
CA ARG A 19 30.24 32.14 -2.27
C ARG A 19 29.79 32.09 -3.72
N THR A 20 30.13 33.12 -4.48
CA THR A 20 29.99 33.10 -5.94
C THR A 20 31.16 32.36 -6.57
N VAL A 21 30.87 31.38 -7.43
CA VAL A 21 31.85 30.54 -8.12
C VAL A 21 31.60 30.53 -9.61
N THR A 22 32.57 30.03 -10.38
CA THR A 22 32.40 29.74 -11.80
C THR A 22 32.93 28.35 -12.09
N THR A 23 32.06 27.47 -12.58
CA THR A 23 32.34 26.07 -12.88
C THR A 23 31.94 25.73 -14.32
N ALA A 24 32.33 24.54 -14.78
CA ALA A 24 31.84 23.94 -16.00
C ALA A 24 31.77 22.43 -15.88
N GLY A 25 30.94 21.83 -16.71
CA GLY A 25 30.77 20.39 -16.82
C GLY A 25 29.87 20.06 -18.00
N VAL A 26 29.40 18.82 -18.04
CA VAL A 26 28.45 18.31 -19.03
C VAL A 26 27.08 18.21 -18.38
N VAL A 27 26.05 18.62 -19.10
CA VAL A 27 24.66 18.48 -18.65
C VAL A 27 24.27 17.01 -18.66
N THR A 28 23.83 16.47 -17.53
CA THR A 28 23.42 15.07 -17.37
C THR A 28 21.92 14.89 -17.24
N GLY A 29 21.20 15.95 -16.86
CA GLY A 29 19.73 15.98 -16.82
C GLY A 29 19.21 17.39 -17.02
N ASP A 30 18.29 17.56 -17.97
CA ASP A 30 17.60 18.83 -18.24
C ASP A 30 16.20 18.80 -17.63
N PHE A 31 15.99 19.69 -16.66
CA PHE A 31 14.72 19.88 -15.97
C PHE A 31 14.36 21.38 -15.91
N GLN A 32 14.78 22.14 -16.93
CA GLN A 32 14.63 23.60 -17.00
C GLN A 32 13.18 24.10 -16.96
N PRO A 33 12.18 23.39 -17.52
CA PRO A 33 10.79 23.83 -17.45
C PRO A 33 10.32 24.08 -16.01
N ALA A 34 9.47 25.09 -15.84
CA ALA A 34 9.01 25.53 -14.52
C ALA A 34 8.16 24.47 -13.81
N GLU A 35 7.47 23.64 -14.59
CA GLU A 35 6.70 22.48 -14.14
C GLU A 35 7.56 21.29 -13.69
N LEU A 36 8.86 21.32 -13.97
CA LEU A 36 9.85 20.38 -13.45
C LEU A 36 10.62 21.06 -12.29
N GLN A 37 11.95 21.03 -12.33
CA GLN A 37 12.81 21.52 -11.24
C GLN A 37 13.32 22.97 -11.48
N SER A 38 12.94 23.62 -12.59
CA SER A 38 13.44 24.96 -12.96
C SER A 38 14.97 25.05 -13.04
N GLY A 39 15.63 24.00 -13.52
CA GLY A 39 17.09 23.91 -13.54
C GLY A 39 17.62 22.70 -14.28
N PHE A 40 18.92 22.45 -14.19
CA PHE A 40 19.53 21.27 -14.83
C PHE A 40 20.70 20.78 -13.99
N PHE A 41 21.09 19.52 -14.19
CA PHE A 41 22.23 18.91 -13.52
C PHE A 41 23.47 18.97 -14.39
N LEU A 42 24.58 19.34 -13.78
CA LEU A 42 25.90 19.47 -14.40
C LEU A 42 26.86 18.51 -13.72
N GLN A 43 27.66 17.77 -14.49
CA GLN A 43 28.65 16.83 -13.96
C GLN A 43 30.05 17.09 -14.54
N SER A 44 31.09 16.93 -13.72
CA SER A 44 32.49 17.07 -14.17
C SER A 44 32.84 16.05 -15.26
N GLU A 45 33.58 16.49 -16.29
CA GLU A 45 34.11 15.59 -17.32
C GLU A 45 35.23 14.67 -16.79
N GLN A 46 36.02 15.19 -15.84
CA GLN A 46 37.09 14.48 -15.18
C GLN A 46 36.91 14.70 -13.69
N GLY A 47 36.46 13.65 -13.00
CA GLY A 47 36.36 13.68 -11.55
C GLY A 47 37.72 13.76 -10.88
N ASP A 48 37.75 14.15 -9.61
CA ASP A 48 38.98 14.25 -8.82
C ASP A 48 39.51 12.90 -8.31
N GLY A 49 38.75 11.82 -8.54
CA GLY A 49 39.08 10.45 -8.16
C GLY A 49 38.86 10.15 -6.68
N ASN A 50 38.21 11.05 -5.94
CA ASN A 50 37.87 10.85 -4.54
C ASN A 50 36.44 10.30 -4.39
N PRO A 51 36.25 9.07 -3.87
CA PRO A 51 34.93 8.47 -3.72
C PRO A 51 34.05 9.15 -2.66
N ALA A 52 34.59 10.08 -1.88
CA ALA A 52 33.85 10.81 -0.85
C ALA A 52 33.27 12.15 -1.34
N THR A 53 33.45 12.52 -2.60
CA THR A 53 32.99 13.80 -3.16
C THR A 53 32.17 13.57 -4.42
N SER A 54 31.06 14.30 -4.55
CA SER A 54 30.25 14.27 -5.76
C SER A 54 30.85 15.11 -6.89
N GLU A 55 30.73 14.60 -8.11
CA GLU A 55 31.05 15.32 -9.35
C GLU A 55 29.84 16.00 -9.98
N GLY A 56 28.67 15.86 -9.37
CA GLY A 56 27.39 16.41 -9.83
C GLY A 56 26.98 17.66 -9.07
N LEU A 57 26.25 18.56 -9.74
CA LEU A 57 25.77 19.82 -9.17
C LEU A 57 24.47 20.24 -9.83
N PHE A 58 23.48 20.59 -9.02
CA PHE A 58 22.24 21.17 -9.53
C PHE A 58 22.42 22.67 -9.82
N ILE A 59 21.94 23.12 -10.98
CA ILE A 59 21.96 24.52 -11.41
C ILE A 59 20.52 25.02 -11.44
N TYR A 60 20.13 25.79 -10.43
CA TYR A 60 18.80 26.36 -10.32
C TYR A 60 18.71 27.68 -11.12
N VAL A 61 17.83 27.72 -12.11
CA VAL A 61 17.63 28.86 -13.02
C VAL A 61 16.15 29.16 -13.18
N PRO A 62 15.49 29.74 -12.16
CA PRO A 62 14.05 29.98 -12.20
C PRO A 62 13.68 30.93 -13.34
N GLY A 63 12.43 30.87 -13.81
CA GLY A 63 11.95 31.72 -14.90
C GLY A 63 12.10 33.23 -14.68
N ALA A 64 12.21 33.67 -13.42
CA ALA A 64 12.51 35.07 -13.08
C ALA A 64 13.94 35.49 -13.44
N ASN A 65 14.88 34.54 -13.57
CA ASN A 65 16.23 34.79 -14.06
C ASN A 65 16.22 34.84 -15.59
N PRO A 66 16.68 35.93 -16.24
CA PRO A 66 16.71 36.06 -17.70
C PRO A 66 17.55 35.00 -18.43
N LEU A 67 18.41 34.26 -17.73
CA LEU A 67 19.22 33.17 -18.29
C LEU A 67 18.43 31.86 -18.41
N SER A 68 17.24 31.74 -17.82
CA SER A 68 16.35 30.56 -17.95
C SER A 68 15.94 30.27 -19.40
N ARG A 69 16.01 31.27 -20.29
CA ARG A 69 15.74 31.12 -21.73
C ARG A 69 16.86 30.46 -22.54
N ILE A 70 18.03 30.25 -21.93
CA ILE A 70 19.13 29.54 -22.58
C ILE A 70 18.82 28.05 -22.46
N GLU A 71 18.44 27.45 -23.58
CA GLU A 71 18.21 26.01 -23.68
C GLU A 71 19.54 25.26 -23.50
N VAL A 72 19.55 24.27 -22.61
CA VAL A 72 20.62 23.28 -22.50
C VAL A 72 20.07 21.91 -22.83
N ARG A 73 20.93 20.97 -23.22
CA ARG A 73 20.53 19.59 -23.50
C ARG A 73 21.50 18.63 -22.83
N PRO A 74 21.06 17.42 -22.44
CA PRO A 74 21.99 16.37 -22.03
C PRO A 74 23.12 16.20 -23.05
N GLY A 75 24.36 16.17 -22.57
CA GLY A 75 25.58 16.17 -23.39
C GLY A 75 26.14 17.54 -23.74
N ASP A 76 25.47 18.66 -23.46
CA ASP A 76 26.04 19.98 -23.64
C ASP A 76 27.12 20.28 -22.60
N ARG A 77 28.24 20.86 -23.05
CA ARG A 77 29.27 21.40 -22.17
C ARG A 77 28.92 22.84 -21.81
N VAL A 78 28.67 23.09 -20.53
CA VAL A 78 28.19 24.37 -20.03
C VAL A 78 29.20 24.99 -19.09
N ARG A 79 29.41 26.31 -19.20
CA ARG A 79 30.08 27.14 -18.20
C ARG A 79 29.04 28.00 -17.50
N VAL A 80 29.06 28.00 -16.17
CA VAL A 80 28.07 28.70 -15.35
C VAL A 80 28.74 29.44 -14.18
N SER A 81 28.23 30.63 -13.86
CA SER A 81 28.62 31.44 -12.72
C SER A 81 27.39 31.73 -11.85
N GLY A 82 27.47 31.41 -10.57
CA GLY A 82 26.36 31.54 -9.62
C GLY A 82 26.86 31.47 -8.18
N THR A 83 25.95 31.57 -7.23
CA THR A 83 26.22 31.49 -5.80
C THR A 83 25.87 30.10 -5.28
N VAL A 84 26.80 29.47 -4.57
CA VAL A 84 26.58 28.16 -3.95
C VAL A 84 25.58 28.29 -2.80
N LYS A 85 24.61 27.38 -2.75
CA LYS A 85 23.54 27.40 -1.76
C LYS A 85 23.18 25.98 -1.32
N GLU A 86 22.80 25.88 -0.06
CA GLU A 86 22.20 24.68 0.53
C GLU A 86 20.68 24.81 0.49
N TYR A 87 20.03 24.12 -0.45
CA TYR A 87 18.57 24.16 -0.58
C TYR A 87 17.91 23.18 0.39
N ARG A 88 17.16 23.72 1.37
CA ARG A 88 16.54 22.94 2.44
C ARG A 88 15.07 22.67 2.17
N THR A 89 14.69 21.39 2.14
CA THR A 89 13.30 20.92 1.98
C THR A 89 12.84 20.01 3.13
N GLY A 90 13.68 19.82 4.15
CA GLY A 90 13.40 18.98 5.32
C GLY A 90 14.61 18.88 6.24
N SER A 91 14.90 17.68 6.75
CA SER A 91 16.17 17.39 7.42
C SER A 91 17.23 17.09 6.34
N GLY A 92 18.15 18.02 6.12
CA GLY A 92 19.18 17.94 5.09
C GLY A 92 19.01 19.01 4.00
N THR A 93 19.95 19.05 3.07
CA THR A 93 20.05 20.07 2.02
C THR A 93 20.56 19.47 0.72
N LEU A 94 20.18 20.08 -0.40
CA LEU A 94 20.78 19.85 -1.72
C LEU A 94 21.80 20.95 -1.99
N THR A 95 23.01 20.61 -2.41
CA THR A 95 23.97 21.61 -2.88
C THR A 95 23.60 22.07 -4.30
N GLU A 96 23.31 23.36 -4.46
CA GLU A 96 22.95 23.96 -5.75
C GLU A 96 23.77 25.22 -6.07
N LEU A 97 23.86 25.57 -7.35
CA LEU A 97 24.12 26.96 -7.77
C LEU A 97 22.80 27.68 -8.00
N ASP A 98 22.62 28.79 -7.29
CA ASP A 98 21.50 29.73 -7.42
C ASP A 98 22.05 31.11 -7.85
N THR A 99 21.17 32.09 -8.09
CA THR A 99 21.51 33.47 -8.48
C THR A 99 22.48 33.48 -9.67
N ILE A 100 22.15 32.70 -10.70
CA ILE A 100 23.01 32.56 -11.87
C ILE A 100 23.22 33.92 -12.56
N SER A 101 24.47 34.31 -12.71
CA SER A 101 24.91 35.60 -13.26
C SER A 101 25.51 35.48 -14.66
N ALA A 102 26.01 34.29 -15.03
CA ALA A 102 26.44 33.97 -16.38
C ALA A 102 26.18 32.49 -16.68
N LEU A 103 25.71 32.21 -17.88
CA LEU A 103 25.46 30.86 -18.38
C LEU A 103 25.83 30.82 -19.86
N THR A 104 26.64 29.85 -20.27
CA THR A 104 27.11 29.72 -21.66
C THR A 104 27.25 28.25 -22.04
N VAL A 105 26.52 27.83 -23.08
CA VAL A 105 26.75 26.56 -23.77
C VAL A 105 28.00 26.72 -24.65
N CYS A 106 29.06 26.02 -24.29
CA CYS A 106 30.39 26.18 -24.91
C CYS A 106 30.57 25.30 -26.15
N SER A 107 30.11 24.05 -26.05
CA SER A 107 30.24 23.01 -27.08
C SER A 107 29.36 21.82 -26.71
N THR A 108 29.35 20.78 -27.54
CA THR A 108 28.98 19.43 -27.08
C THR A 108 30.12 18.87 -26.21
N GLY A 109 29.79 18.25 -25.09
CA GLY A 109 30.70 17.54 -24.20
C GLY A 109 30.82 16.06 -24.54
N PRO A 110 31.69 15.31 -23.83
CA PRO A 110 31.74 13.86 -23.94
C PRO A 110 30.48 13.21 -23.36
N GLU A 111 30.15 12.02 -23.84
CA GLU A 111 29.18 11.15 -23.17
C GLU A 111 29.77 10.68 -21.83
N LEU A 112 29.04 10.90 -20.74
CA LEU A 112 29.45 10.46 -19.40
C LEU A 112 28.77 9.13 -19.07
N ALA A 113 29.57 8.14 -18.68
CA ALA A 113 29.05 6.90 -18.15
C ALA A 113 28.40 7.15 -16.77
N PRO A 114 27.18 6.63 -16.51
CA PRO A 114 26.57 6.71 -15.18
C PRO A 114 27.44 6.03 -14.12
N ALA A 115 27.49 6.60 -12.92
CA ALA A 115 28.10 5.96 -11.77
C ALA A 115 27.25 4.76 -11.31
N LEU A 116 27.90 3.65 -10.96
CA LEU A 116 27.20 2.46 -10.47
C LEU A 116 26.84 2.63 -9.00
N VAL A 117 25.54 2.53 -8.68
CA VAL A 117 25.04 2.51 -7.31
C VAL A 117 24.32 1.18 -7.07
N SER A 118 24.57 0.55 -5.93
CA SER A 118 23.91 -0.70 -5.54
C SER A 118 23.25 -0.53 -4.17
N LEU A 119 22.10 -1.18 -4.00
CA LEU A 119 21.41 -1.26 -2.72
C LEU A 119 21.45 -2.71 -2.21
N PRO A 120 21.64 -2.97 -0.91
CA PRO A 120 21.74 -1.98 0.16
C PRO A 120 23.01 -1.13 0.11
N VAL A 121 22.90 0.14 0.51
CA VAL A 121 24.06 0.95 0.92
C VAL A 121 24.48 0.57 2.35
N GLU A 122 25.73 0.87 2.75
CA GLU A 122 26.18 0.62 4.12
C GLU A 122 25.57 1.65 5.09
N ALA A 123 25.50 2.91 4.66
CA ALA A 123 24.78 3.99 5.31
C ALA A 123 24.04 4.85 4.27
N ILE A 124 22.90 5.41 4.64
CA ILE A 124 22.16 6.34 3.76
C ILE A 124 23.01 7.52 3.32
N THR A 125 23.89 7.99 4.20
CA THR A 125 24.83 9.08 3.93
C THR A 125 25.85 8.74 2.84
N ASP A 126 26.03 7.47 2.47
CA ASP A 126 26.93 7.09 1.37
C ASP A 126 26.42 7.58 0.01
N LEU A 127 25.11 7.84 -0.09
CA LEU A 127 24.49 8.42 -1.29
C LEU A 127 24.90 9.89 -1.52
N GLU A 128 25.42 10.57 -0.50
CA GLU A 128 25.89 11.96 -0.60
C GLU A 128 27.01 12.12 -1.63
N ALA A 129 27.90 11.13 -1.74
CA ALA A 129 28.98 11.13 -2.72
C ALA A 129 28.49 11.07 -4.18
N TYR A 130 27.20 10.82 -4.40
CA TYR A 130 26.56 10.77 -5.71
C TYR A 130 25.56 11.93 -5.91
N GLU A 131 25.44 12.88 -4.98
CA GLU A 131 24.46 13.97 -5.07
C GLU A 131 24.63 14.77 -6.37
N GLY A 132 23.59 14.83 -7.20
CA GLY A 132 23.57 15.51 -8.49
C GLY A 132 24.27 14.75 -9.63
N MET A 133 24.78 13.55 -9.40
CA MET A 133 25.44 12.73 -10.42
C MET A 133 24.43 11.88 -11.19
N LEU A 134 24.75 11.63 -12.46
CA LEU A 134 24.12 10.58 -13.25
C LEU A 134 24.52 9.21 -12.68
N VAL A 135 23.53 8.45 -12.20
CA VAL A 135 23.72 7.13 -11.60
C VAL A 135 22.94 6.06 -12.35
N THR A 136 23.37 4.81 -12.22
CA THR A 136 22.59 3.65 -12.64
C THR A 136 22.59 2.59 -11.55
N PHE A 137 21.42 2.00 -11.32
CA PHE A 137 21.23 0.83 -10.48
C PHE A 137 21.15 -0.40 -11.39
N PRO A 138 22.24 -1.18 -11.56
CA PRO A 138 22.28 -2.28 -12.51
C PRO A 138 21.40 -3.47 -12.07
N GLN A 139 21.10 -3.54 -10.78
CA GLN A 139 20.25 -4.57 -10.18
C GLN A 139 18.76 -4.36 -10.48
N VAL A 140 17.98 -5.42 -10.28
CA VAL A 140 16.51 -5.34 -10.30
C VAL A 140 16.05 -4.69 -8.99
N LEU A 141 15.24 -3.65 -9.10
CA LEU A 141 14.51 -3.04 -8.00
C LEU A 141 13.02 -3.39 -8.10
N THR A 142 12.35 -3.48 -6.97
CA THR A 142 10.91 -3.82 -6.86
C THR A 142 10.15 -2.60 -6.35
N VAL A 143 9.01 -2.28 -6.94
CA VAL A 143 8.09 -1.27 -6.39
C VAL A 143 7.56 -1.79 -5.06
N THR A 144 7.80 -1.04 -3.98
CA THR A 144 7.36 -1.40 -2.63
C THR A 144 6.31 -0.43 -2.07
N GLU A 145 6.17 0.77 -2.64
CA GLU A 145 5.14 1.76 -2.30
C GLU A 145 4.62 2.49 -3.55
N THR A 146 3.34 2.82 -3.56
CA THR A 146 2.67 3.55 -4.64
C THR A 146 1.77 4.69 -4.17
N TYR A 147 1.70 4.94 -2.85
CA TYR A 147 0.82 5.95 -2.24
C TYR A 147 0.94 7.34 -2.89
N ASN A 148 2.16 7.80 -3.12
CA ASN A 148 2.43 9.12 -3.70
C ASN A 148 2.40 9.15 -5.24
N LEU A 149 2.21 8.03 -5.94
CA LEU A 149 2.25 8.00 -7.42
C LEU A 149 1.26 8.99 -8.03
N GLY A 150 0.01 8.93 -7.57
CA GLY A 150 -1.06 9.82 -8.05
C GLY A 150 -0.82 11.30 -7.76
N ARG A 151 -0.20 11.59 -6.61
CA ARG A 151 -0.13 12.94 -6.05
C ARG A 151 1.14 13.67 -6.47
N TYR A 152 2.26 12.97 -6.49
CA TYR A 152 3.59 13.54 -6.68
C TYR A 152 4.41 12.79 -7.74
N GLY A 153 3.85 11.77 -8.41
CA GLY A 153 4.60 11.03 -9.41
C GLY A 153 5.71 10.17 -8.79
N GLU A 154 5.57 9.75 -7.54
CA GLU A 154 6.63 9.04 -6.80
C GLU A 154 6.34 7.54 -6.62
N LEU A 155 7.40 6.73 -6.68
CA LEU A 155 7.40 5.30 -6.35
C LEU A 155 8.57 4.99 -5.41
N LEU A 156 8.32 4.29 -4.31
CA LEU A 156 9.42 3.73 -3.51
C LEU A 156 9.85 2.41 -4.12
N LEU A 157 11.15 2.27 -4.38
CA LEU A 157 11.76 1.07 -4.93
C LEU A 157 12.67 0.43 -3.88
N SER A 158 12.68 -0.90 -3.81
CA SER A 158 13.54 -1.67 -2.91
C SER A 158 14.37 -2.72 -3.66
N SER A 159 15.59 -2.98 -3.19
CA SER A 159 16.37 -4.12 -3.65
C SER A 159 15.96 -5.41 -2.94
N GLY A 160 16.13 -6.56 -3.61
CA GLY A 160 15.87 -7.87 -3.01
C GLY A 160 14.38 -8.21 -2.82
N GLY A 161 13.49 -7.59 -3.61
CA GLY A 161 12.05 -7.80 -3.54
C GLY A 161 11.31 -6.73 -2.74
N ARG A 162 9.99 -6.86 -2.62
CA ARG A 162 9.16 -6.01 -1.77
C ARG A 162 9.57 -6.11 -0.30
N LEU A 163 9.29 -5.06 0.46
CA LEU A 163 9.50 -5.06 1.91
C LEU A 163 8.26 -5.61 2.61
N PHE A 164 8.47 -6.38 3.66
CA PHE A 164 7.42 -6.89 4.55
C PHE A 164 7.52 -6.20 5.91
N HIS A 165 6.41 -6.03 6.62
CA HIS A 165 6.50 -5.53 7.98
C HIS A 165 7.23 -6.57 8.87
N PRO A 166 8.18 -6.19 9.73
CA PRO A 166 8.98 -7.14 10.51
C PRO A 166 8.15 -8.10 11.36
N ASN A 167 7.07 -7.60 11.97
CA ASN A 167 6.15 -8.40 12.78
C ASN A 167 5.15 -9.25 11.95
N ASN A 168 5.32 -9.36 10.64
CA ASN A 168 4.43 -10.14 9.79
C ASN A 168 4.86 -11.61 9.64
N GLY A 169 6.14 -11.91 9.94
CA GLY A 169 6.69 -13.27 9.95
C GLY A 169 7.45 -13.70 8.70
N GLN A 170 7.74 -12.77 7.78
CA GLN A 170 8.68 -12.96 6.67
C GLN A 170 10.11 -12.52 7.04
N GLY A 171 10.29 -11.91 8.22
CA GLY A 171 11.54 -11.27 8.64
C GLY A 171 11.72 -9.88 8.04
N GLY A 172 12.96 -9.41 8.06
CA GLY A 172 13.33 -8.04 7.73
C GLY A 172 13.41 -7.15 8.98
N SER A 173 14.13 -6.03 8.85
CA SER A 173 14.41 -5.12 9.96
C SER A 173 14.13 -3.67 9.52
N PRO A 174 13.46 -2.85 10.34
CA PRO A 174 13.24 -1.43 10.04
C PRO A 174 14.52 -0.66 9.76
N GLU A 175 15.63 -1.07 10.37
CA GLU A 175 16.94 -0.46 10.18
C GLU A 175 17.53 -0.75 8.80
N GLU A 176 17.18 -1.89 8.18
CA GLU A 176 17.67 -2.28 6.84
C GLU A 176 16.87 -1.63 5.70
N TYR A 177 15.61 -1.25 5.93
CA TYR A 177 14.71 -0.81 4.86
C TYR A 177 15.13 0.48 4.17
N PRO A 178 15.54 1.53 4.90
CA PRO A 178 16.10 2.72 4.26
C PRO A 178 17.31 2.35 3.39
N LEU A 179 18.21 1.48 3.90
CA LEU A 179 19.45 1.14 3.20
C LEU A 179 19.18 0.43 1.87
N ARG A 180 18.06 -0.28 1.79
CA ARG A 180 17.63 -1.06 0.62
C ARG A 180 16.70 -0.29 -0.32
N SER A 181 16.36 0.97 -0.02
CA SER A 181 15.31 1.69 -0.73
C SER A 181 15.82 2.96 -1.42
N ILE A 182 15.17 3.33 -2.51
CA ILE A 182 15.39 4.59 -3.22
C ILE A 182 14.07 5.08 -3.81
N LEU A 183 13.82 6.39 -3.73
CA LEU A 183 12.64 6.99 -4.33
C LEU A 183 12.87 7.24 -5.83
N LEU A 184 11.93 6.81 -6.67
CA LEU A 184 11.85 7.23 -8.06
C LEU A 184 10.81 8.35 -8.17
N ASP A 185 11.20 9.48 -8.76
CA ASP A 185 10.41 10.70 -8.85
C ASP A 185 10.36 11.16 -10.31
N ASP A 186 9.19 11.61 -10.79
CA ASP A 186 9.01 12.08 -12.17
C ASP A 186 9.63 13.48 -12.45
N ALA A 187 10.26 14.07 -11.45
CA ALA A 187 10.88 15.39 -11.42
C ALA A 187 9.89 16.56 -11.61
N SER A 188 8.58 16.31 -11.57
CA SER A 188 7.55 17.35 -11.66
C SER A 188 7.43 18.10 -10.34
N SER A 189 7.38 19.43 -10.39
CA SER A 189 7.03 20.26 -9.22
C SER A 189 5.51 20.38 -9.01
N ARG A 190 4.70 19.78 -9.90
CA ARG A 190 3.23 19.83 -9.85
C ARG A 190 2.66 18.69 -9.03
N GLN A 191 1.64 19.00 -8.24
CA GLN A 191 0.75 18.00 -7.68
C GLN A 191 -0.22 17.47 -8.74
N ASN A 192 -0.50 16.16 -8.68
CA ASN A 192 -1.42 15.42 -9.54
C ASN A 192 -1.01 15.54 -11.03
N PRO A 193 0.19 15.03 -11.40
CA PRO A 193 0.72 15.14 -12.75
C PRO A 193 -0.25 14.55 -13.79
N ALA A 194 -0.31 15.21 -14.96
CA ALA A 194 -1.11 14.78 -16.10
C ALA A 194 -0.25 14.92 -17.38
N PRO A 195 0.04 13.81 -18.10
CA PRO A 195 -0.32 12.44 -17.75
C PRO A 195 0.37 11.93 -16.48
N LEU A 196 -0.27 10.99 -15.78
CA LEU A 196 0.33 10.29 -14.64
C LEU A 196 1.55 9.45 -15.09
N PRO A 197 2.71 9.54 -14.42
CA PRO A 197 3.94 8.88 -14.85
C PRO A 197 3.98 7.37 -14.50
N PHE A 198 4.96 6.66 -15.07
CA PHE A 198 5.37 5.28 -14.71
C PHE A 198 4.35 4.15 -14.90
N LEU A 199 3.24 4.43 -15.57
CA LEU A 199 2.19 3.44 -15.81
C LEU A 199 2.61 2.37 -16.82
N SER A 200 2.05 1.16 -16.66
CA SER A 200 2.28 0.04 -17.55
C SER A 200 1.69 0.20 -18.96
N SER A 201 0.69 1.08 -19.13
CA SER A 201 0.13 1.43 -20.42
C SER A 201 -0.62 2.77 -20.37
N PRO A 202 -0.88 3.41 -21.52
CA PRO A 202 -1.85 4.51 -21.60
C PRO A 202 -3.28 4.03 -21.26
N GLY A 203 -4.20 4.99 -21.05
CA GLY A 203 -5.63 4.73 -20.80
C GLY A 203 -5.95 4.28 -19.37
N VAL A 204 -7.17 3.81 -19.11
CA VAL A 204 -7.62 3.48 -17.74
C VAL A 204 -7.12 2.12 -17.23
N ASP A 205 -6.57 1.28 -18.11
CA ASP A 205 -6.12 -0.08 -17.76
C ASP A 205 -4.68 -0.10 -17.21
N GLY A 206 -3.87 0.91 -17.56
CA GLY A 206 -2.47 1.00 -17.13
C GLY A 206 -2.33 1.36 -15.66
N THR A 207 -1.61 0.54 -14.92
CA THR A 207 -1.26 0.74 -13.51
C THR A 207 0.22 0.47 -13.26
N ARG A 208 0.75 0.90 -12.12
CA ARG A 208 2.03 0.46 -11.58
C ARG A 208 1.78 -0.09 -10.19
N ARG A 209 2.07 -1.37 -9.99
CA ARG A 209 1.68 -2.10 -8.77
C ARG A 209 2.88 -2.38 -7.88
N VAL A 210 2.63 -2.46 -6.58
CA VAL A 210 3.62 -3.01 -5.64
C VAL A 210 3.95 -4.44 -6.09
N GLY A 211 5.24 -4.77 -6.20
CA GLY A 211 5.73 -6.04 -6.75
C GLY A 211 6.10 -6.00 -8.24
N ASP A 212 5.74 -4.94 -8.99
CA ASP A 212 6.36 -4.70 -10.30
C ASP A 212 7.85 -4.38 -10.15
N THR A 213 8.63 -4.59 -11.20
CA THR A 213 10.08 -4.43 -11.13
C THR A 213 10.62 -3.48 -12.19
N VAL A 214 11.79 -2.90 -11.92
CA VAL A 214 12.56 -2.09 -12.86
C VAL A 214 14.01 -2.55 -12.85
N SER A 215 14.65 -2.61 -14.01
CA SER A 215 16.05 -3.03 -14.15
C SER A 215 16.87 -1.95 -14.85
N GLY A 216 18.10 -1.72 -14.39
CA GLY A 216 18.97 -0.73 -15.01
C GLY A 216 18.42 0.69 -14.87
N LEU A 217 17.84 1.02 -13.71
CA LEU A 217 17.28 2.35 -13.46
C LEU A 217 18.40 3.38 -13.57
N THR A 218 18.30 4.29 -14.52
CA THR A 218 19.27 5.37 -14.75
C THR A 218 18.61 6.72 -14.61
N GLY A 219 19.26 7.63 -13.89
CA GLY A 219 18.79 8.98 -13.67
C GLY A 219 19.79 9.79 -12.86
N VAL A 220 19.44 11.03 -12.56
CA VAL A 220 20.26 11.86 -11.68
C VAL A 220 19.82 11.66 -10.24
N LEU A 221 20.77 11.38 -9.35
CA LEU A 221 20.49 11.29 -7.92
C LEU A 221 20.36 12.70 -7.33
N SER A 222 19.33 12.95 -6.54
CA SER A 222 19.06 14.23 -5.88
C SER A 222 18.63 13.99 -4.43
N PHE A 223 18.67 15.02 -3.60
CA PHE A 223 18.15 14.99 -2.24
C PHE A 223 17.08 16.06 -2.04
N GLN A 224 15.83 15.67 -1.75
CA GLN A 224 14.75 16.60 -1.42
C GLN A 224 13.75 15.96 -0.45
N PHE A 225 13.09 16.79 0.35
CA PHE A 225 12.06 16.40 1.34
C PHE A 225 12.55 15.35 2.34
N SER A 226 13.85 15.40 2.68
CA SER A 226 14.54 14.45 3.58
C SER A 226 14.81 13.07 2.98
N GLU A 227 14.70 12.91 1.65
CA GLU A 227 14.90 11.64 0.97
C GLU A 227 15.80 11.77 -0.27
N TYR A 228 16.68 10.79 -0.47
CA TYR A 228 17.37 10.61 -1.74
C TYR A 228 16.40 10.06 -2.79
N ARG A 229 16.45 10.64 -3.99
CA ARG A 229 15.55 10.32 -5.09
C ARG A 229 16.28 10.32 -6.43
N VAL A 230 15.76 9.57 -7.38
CA VAL A 230 16.27 9.50 -8.75
C VAL A 230 15.30 10.20 -9.68
N TYR A 231 15.79 11.22 -10.38
CA TYR A 231 15.10 11.82 -11.52
C TYR A 231 15.52 11.09 -12.80
N PRO A 232 14.64 10.31 -13.43
CA PRO A 232 14.98 9.50 -14.59
C PRO A 232 15.34 10.39 -15.78
N THR A 233 16.45 10.09 -16.44
CA THR A 233 16.90 10.80 -17.66
C THR A 233 16.48 10.08 -18.96
N ALA A 234 15.89 8.90 -18.81
CA ALA A 234 15.24 8.11 -19.84
C ALA A 234 14.03 7.37 -19.22
N GLU A 235 13.09 6.91 -20.04
CA GLU A 235 11.95 6.14 -19.56
C GLU A 235 12.41 4.87 -18.81
N PRO A 236 12.03 4.69 -17.53
CA PRO A 236 12.42 3.51 -16.79
C PRO A 236 11.86 2.22 -17.40
N ALA A 237 12.71 1.21 -17.58
CA ALA A 237 12.33 -0.08 -18.16
C ALA A 237 11.65 -0.99 -17.12
N PHE A 238 10.35 -0.77 -16.91
CA PHE A 238 9.55 -1.59 -16.00
C PHE A 238 9.15 -2.95 -16.59
N VAL A 239 8.99 -3.93 -15.72
CA VAL A 239 8.37 -5.23 -15.97
C VAL A 239 7.14 -5.37 -15.07
N ASN A 240 6.00 -5.71 -15.67
CA ASN A 240 4.75 -5.99 -14.95
C ASN A 240 4.83 -7.38 -14.29
N ALA A 241 5.61 -7.48 -13.22
CA ALA A 241 5.89 -8.72 -12.50
C ALA A 241 4.76 -9.13 -11.55
N ASN A 242 3.85 -8.21 -11.22
CA ASN A 242 2.64 -8.50 -10.43
C ASN A 242 1.38 -8.16 -11.26
N PRO A 243 0.97 -9.01 -12.21
CA PRO A 243 -0.22 -8.76 -13.03
C PRO A 243 -1.52 -8.94 -12.24
N ARG A 244 -2.53 -8.16 -12.61
CA ARG A 244 -3.90 -8.26 -12.06
C ARG A 244 -4.53 -9.62 -12.37
N THR A 245 -5.30 -10.16 -11.42
CA THR A 245 -6.14 -11.34 -11.64
C THR A 245 -7.62 -10.95 -11.64
N ALA A 246 -8.40 -11.50 -12.58
CA ALA A 246 -9.83 -11.15 -12.71
C ALA A 246 -10.73 -11.72 -11.60
N ALA A 247 -10.23 -12.71 -10.86
CA ALA A 247 -10.89 -13.41 -9.76
C ALA A 247 -9.82 -13.93 -8.79
N PRO A 248 -10.19 -14.23 -7.52
CA PRO A 248 -9.29 -14.91 -6.58
C PRO A 248 -8.79 -16.24 -7.15
N GLU A 249 -7.65 -16.72 -6.63
CA GLU A 249 -7.16 -18.05 -6.98
C GLU A 249 -8.23 -19.11 -6.65
N ARG A 250 -8.34 -20.14 -7.50
CA ARG A 250 -9.32 -21.18 -7.28
C ARG A 250 -8.89 -22.04 -6.09
N ILE A 251 -9.67 -21.98 -5.02
CA ILE A 251 -9.53 -22.87 -3.86
C ILE A 251 -10.54 -24.02 -3.89
N ALA A 252 -10.17 -25.15 -3.28
CA ALA A 252 -11.10 -26.25 -3.03
C ALA A 252 -12.02 -25.92 -1.84
N GLY A 253 -13.15 -26.60 -1.74
CA GLY A 253 -14.16 -26.35 -0.70
C GLY A 253 -15.57 -26.39 -1.29
N GLU A 254 -16.51 -26.96 -0.53
CA GLU A 254 -17.93 -26.98 -0.86
C GLU A 254 -18.67 -25.69 -0.50
N VAL A 255 -18.14 -24.94 0.47
CA VAL A 255 -18.60 -23.62 0.90
C VAL A 255 -17.43 -22.66 0.85
N LYS A 256 -17.68 -21.45 0.34
CA LYS A 256 -16.73 -20.33 0.35
C LYS A 256 -17.14 -19.30 1.39
N ALA A 257 -16.25 -19.02 2.35
CA ALA A 257 -16.38 -17.90 3.27
C ALA A 257 -15.34 -16.84 2.93
N ALA A 258 -15.66 -15.56 3.10
CA ALA A 258 -14.71 -14.48 2.83
C ALA A 258 -14.75 -13.37 3.88
N SER A 259 -13.63 -12.67 4.03
CA SER A 259 -13.50 -11.42 4.78
C SER A 259 -13.20 -10.28 3.81
N PHE A 260 -13.87 -9.13 3.97
CA PHE A 260 -13.57 -7.96 3.14
C PHE A 260 -13.84 -6.64 3.87
N ASN A 261 -12.78 -5.87 4.11
CA ASN A 261 -12.90 -4.46 4.50
C ASN A 261 -13.22 -3.62 3.26
N VAL A 262 -14.36 -2.91 3.31
CA VAL A 262 -14.91 -2.16 2.18
C VAL A 262 -14.61 -0.65 2.23
N LEU A 263 -13.65 -0.24 3.07
CA LEU A 263 -13.09 1.11 3.19
C LEU A 263 -14.16 2.19 3.35
N ASN A 264 -14.75 2.28 4.55
CA ASN A 264 -15.80 3.24 4.89
C ASN A 264 -16.92 3.29 3.84
N TYR A 265 -17.70 2.22 3.72
CA TYR A 265 -18.91 2.22 2.89
C TYR A 265 -20.05 2.98 3.59
N PHE A 266 -20.12 4.28 3.32
CA PHE A 266 -21.11 5.20 3.89
C PHE A 266 -22.12 5.65 2.85
N THR A 267 -23.39 5.49 3.20
CA THR A 267 -24.52 6.12 2.52
C THR A 267 -24.71 7.58 2.95
N THR A 268 -24.23 7.95 4.14
CA THR A 268 -24.17 9.35 4.58
C THR A 268 -22.95 10.04 3.98
N LEU A 269 -23.16 10.79 2.90
CA LEU A 269 -22.11 11.48 2.17
C LEU A 269 -21.41 12.58 3.01
N ASN A 270 -20.16 12.88 2.65
CA ASN A 270 -19.36 13.95 3.27
C ASN A 270 -19.23 13.77 4.79
N SER A 271 -19.13 12.51 5.23
CA SER A 271 -18.87 12.14 6.61
C SER A 271 -17.58 11.33 6.69
N ARG A 272 -17.67 10.00 6.71
CA ARG A 272 -16.59 9.07 6.36
C ARG A 272 -16.90 8.48 4.98
N GLY A 273 -15.90 8.00 4.26
CA GLY A 273 -16.09 7.46 2.91
C GLY A 273 -16.31 8.55 1.85
N ALA A 274 -17.23 8.31 0.91
CA ALA A 274 -17.50 9.20 -0.21
C ALA A 274 -18.01 10.59 0.19
N ASN A 275 -17.45 11.64 -0.43
CA ASN A 275 -17.86 13.04 -0.20
C ASN A 275 -19.09 13.43 -1.03
N SER A 276 -19.34 12.72 -2.14
CA SER A 276 -20.42 13.03 -3.08
C SER A 276 -21.14 11.79 -3.58
N ALA A 277 -22.32 11.99 -4.18
CA ALA A 277 -23.08 10.90 -4.80
C ALA A 277 -22.31 10.24 -5.95
N THR A 278 -21.48 11.00 -6.66
CA THR A 278 -20.60 10.49 -7.72
C THR A 278 -19.56 9.53 -7.15
N GLU A 279 -18.87 9.94 -6.09
CA GLU A 279 -17.87 9.10 -5.40
C GLU A 279 -18.51 7.87 -4.78
N PHE A 280 -19.69 8.01 -4.18
CA PHE A 280 -20.42 6.87 -3.61
C PHE A 280 -20.82 5.87 -4.70
N ALA A 281 -21.30 6.34 -5.85
CA ALA A 281 -21.57 5.47 -7.00
C ALA A 281 -20.30 4.78 -7.50
N ARG A 282 -19.17 5.50 -7.53
CA ARG A 282 -17.86 4.96 -7.92
C ARG A 282 -17.39 3.85 -6.96
N GLN A 283 -17.45 4.12 -5.66
CA GLN A 283 -17.08 3.19 -4.58
C GLN A 283 -17.94 1.93 -4.63
N LYS A 284 -19.27 2.11 -4.66
CA LYS A 284 -20.26 1.03 -4.75
C LYS A 284 -20.01 0.12 -5.95
N ALA A 285 -19.79 0.69 -7.13
CA ALA A 285 -19.54 -0.11 -8.34
C ALA A 285 -18.28 -1.00 -8.21
N LYS A 286 -17.21 -0.49 -7.60
CA LYS A 286 -15.98 -1.24 -7.37
C LYS A 286 -16.17 -2.36 -6.35
N ILE A 287 -16.81 -2.07 -5.22
CA ILE A 287 -17.10 -3.07 -4.18
C ILE A 287 -18.03 -4.15 -4.71
N VAL A 288 -19.08 -3.79 -5.46
CA VAL A 288 -19.98 -4.75 -6.11
C VAL A 288 -19.23 -5.63 -7.11
N ALA A 289 -18.33 -5.07 -7.91
CA ALA A 289 -17.49 -5.85 -8.82
C ALA A 289 -16.60 -6.84 -8.06
N ALA A 290 -15.98 -6.41 -6.95
CA ALA A 290 -15.16 -7.27 -6.10
C ALA A 290 -15.99 -8.40 -5.46
N LEU A 291 -17.11 -8.09 -4.82
CA LEU A 291 -17.98 -9.09 -4.18
C LEU A 291 -18.53 -10.10 -5.19
N LYS A 292 -18.91 -9.64 -6.39
CA LYS A 292 -19.39 -10.52 -7.46
C LYS A 292 -18.31 -11.46 -7.99
N ALA A 293 -17.07 -11.00 -8.13
CA ALA A 293 -15.95 -11.83 -8.58
C ALA A 293 -15.43 -12.78 -7.47
N LEU A 294 -15.52 -12.35 -6.20
CA LEU A 294 -15.20 -13.17 -5.04
C LEU A 294 -16.17 -14.37 -4.91
N ASP A 295 -17.46 -14.13 -5.19
CA ASP A 295 -18.51 -15.15 -5.33
C ASP A 295 -18.61 -16.09 -4.10
N ALA A 296 -18.30 -15.59 -2.91
CA ALA A 296 -18.34 -16.37 -1.67
C ALA A 296 -19.79 -16.63 -1.22
N ASP A 297 -20.04 -17.77 -0.59
CA ASP A 297 -21.37 -18.13 -0.07
C ASP A 297 -21.72 -17.35 1.20
N VAL A 298 -20.72 -16.91 1.95
CA VAL A 298 -20.84 -15.96 3.07
C VAL A 298 -19.67 -14.98 3.04
N VAL A 299 -19.93 -13.70 3.28
CA VAL A 299 -18.92 -12.64 3.35
C VAL A 299 -19.09 -11.87 4.65
N GLY A 300 -18.04 -11.81 5.46
CA GLY A 300 -17.89 -10.86 6.55
C GLY A 300 -17.38 -9.53 6.00
N LEU A 301 -18.16 -8.47 6.19
CA LEU A 301 -17.87 -7.11 5.75
C LEU A 301 -17.40 -6.27 6.93
N ILE A 302 -16.38 -5.45 6.69
CA ILE A 302 -15.80 -4.52 7.66
C ILE A 302 -15.87 -3.11 7.09
N GLU A 303 -16.08 -2.12 7.97
CA GLU A 303 -16.24 -0.71 7.60
C GLU A 303 -17.53 -0.37 6.85
N VAL A 304 -18.62 -1.10 7.14
CA VAL A 304 -19.96 -0.69 6.75
C VAL A 304 -20.45 0.39 7.72
N GLU A 305 -21.06 1.46 7.23
CA GLU A 305 -21.65 2.49 8.09
C GLU A 305 -22.66 1.89 9.09
N ASN A 306 -22.57 2.34 10.34
CA ASN A 306 -23.45 1.92 11.43
C ASN A 306 -24.69 2.82 11.51
N ASN A 307 -25.59 2.69 10.52
CA ASN A 307 -26.83 3.46 10.42
C ASN A 307 -28.08 2.57 10.34
N GLY A 308 -28.06 1.46 11.11
CA GLY A 308 -29.05 0.40 10.99
C GLY A 308 -28.86 -0.40 9.70
N THR A 309 -29.95 -0.76 9.03
CA THR A 309 -29.88 -1.63 7.84
C THR A 309 -29.55 -0.89 6.54
N VAL A 310 -29.51 0.45 6.54
CA VAL A 310 -29.50 1.28 5.32
C VAL A 310 -28.28 0.99 4.45
N ALA A 311 -27.07 1.17 4.97
CA ALA A 311 -25.85 0.99 4.17
C ALA A 311 -25.66 -0.47 3.71
N LEU A 312 -25.92 -1.44 4.60
CA LEU A 312 -25.80 -2.85 4.26
C LEU A 312 -26.80 -3.29 3.19
N GLN A 313 -28.07 -2.87 3.32
CA GLN A 313 -29.11 -3.22 2.38
C GLN A 313 -28.87 -2.56 1.02
N ASP A 314 -28.43 -1.30 0.99
CA ASP A 314 -28.04 -0.62 -0.25
C ASP A 314 -26.96 -1.40 -1.02
N LEU A 315 -25.93 -1.91 -0.31
CA LEU A 315 -24.89 -2.74 -0.93
C LEU A 315 -25.43 -4.09 -1.43
N VAL A 316 -26.29 -4.76 -0.64
CA VAL A 316 -26.92 -6.03 -1.03
C VAL A 316 -27.82 -5.87 -2.24
N ASP A 317 -28.61 -4.80 -2.29
CA ASP A 317 -29.50 -4.48 -3.41
C ASP A 317 -28.69 -4.22 -4.68
N ALA A 318 -27.60 -3.46 -4.59
CA ALA A 318 -26.70 -3.20 -5.70
C ALA A 318 -26.00 -4.47 -6.19
N LEU A 319 -25.57 -5.34 -5.27
CA LEU A 319 -24.98 -6.64 -5.60
C LEU A 319 -25.98 -7.54 -6.33
N ASN A 320 -27.21 -7.64 -5.81
CA ASN A 320 -28.28 -8.43 -6.44
C ASN A 320 -28.70 -7.87 -7.80
N ALA A 321 -28.74 -6.54 -7.95
CA ALA A 321 -28.96 -5.90 -9.24
C ALA A 321 -27.85 -6.29 -10.24
N ALA A 322 -26.59 -6.34 -9.81
CA ALA A 322 -25.49 -6.80 -10.65
C ALA A 322 -25.56 -8.30 -11.00
N TYR A 323 -26.18 -9.14 -10.16
CA TYR A 323 -26.51 -10.53 -10.50
C TYR A 323 -27.75 -10.66 -11.39
N GLY A 324 -28.62 -9.64 -11.43
CA GLY A 324 -29.93 -9.70 -12.08
C GLY A 324 -30.98 -10.53 -11.32
N ALA A 325 -30.69 -10.90 -10.07
CA ALA A 325 -31.54 -11.74 -9.21
C ALA A 325 -31.17 -11.56 -7.72
N PRO A 326 -32.08 -11.88 -6.78
CA PRO A 326 -31.80 -11.84 -5.34
C PRO A 326 -30.92 -13.03 -4.92
N VAL A 327 -29.62 -12.95 -5.17
CA VAL A 327 -28.61 -13.99 -4.88
C VAL A 327 -28.12 -13.90 -3.44
N TYR A 328 -27.93 -12.69 -2.93
CA TYR A 328 -27.45 -12.41 -1.58
C TYR A 328 -28.54 -11.82 -0.70
N ALA A 329 -28.44 -12.10 0.60
CA ALA A 329 -29.21 -11.44 1.65
C ALA A 329 -28.28 -10.97 2.76
N ALA A 330 -28.67 -9.90 3.45
CA ALA A 330 -28.05 -9.51 4.72
C ALA A 330 -28.40 -10.53 5.81
N VAL A 331 -27.44 -10.86 6.67
CA VAL A 331 -27.74 -11.47 7.97
C VAL A 331 -28.36 -10.36 8.84
N PRO A 332 -29.52 -10.60 9.49
CA PRO A 332 -30.10 -9.62 10.41
C PRO A 332 -29.12 -9.23 11.52
N ASP A 333 -29.24 -8.01 12.03
CA ASP A 333 -28.39 -7.58 13.13
C ASP A 333 -28.71 -8.33 14.44
N PRO A 334 -27.70 -8.63 15.27
CA PRO A 334 -27.93 -9.19 16.59
C PRO A 334 -28.83 -8.27 17.44
N ALA A 335 -29.69 -8.85 18.27
CA ALA A 335 -30.57 -8.09 19.16
C ALA A 335 -29.81 -7.16 20.11
N THR A 336 -28.56 -7.48 20.42
CA THR A 336 -27.63 -6.69 21.24
C THR A 336 -26.88 -5.59 20.46
N GLY A 337 -27.13 -5.46 19.16
CA GLY A 337 -26.48 -4.49 18.27
C GLY A 337 -25.05 -4.87 17.88
N THR A 338 -24.40 -3.97 17.13
CA THR A 338 -23.06 -4.18 16.52
C THR A 338 -21.99 -3.24 17.06
N GLY A 339 -22.23 -2.59 18.21
CA GLY A 339 -21.37 -1.57 18.79
C GLY A 339 -21.81 -0.14 18.46
N SER A 340 -21.05 0.85 18.92
CA SER A 340 -21.40 2.28 18.86
C SER A 340 -20.53 3.11 17.92
N ASP A 341 -19.46 2.54 17.35
CA ASP A 341 -18.64 3.25 16.36
C ASP A 341 -19.45 3.59 15.10
N ALA A 342 -19.00 4.62 14.36
CA ALA A 342 -19.63 5.05 13.11
C ALA A 342 -19.55 3.97 12.00
N ILE A 343 -18.60 3.05 12.12
CA ILE A 343 -18.55 1.83 11.31
C ILE A 343 -18.82 0.58 12.13
N ARG A 344 -19.28 -0.46 11.46
CA ARG A 344 -19.54 -1.78 12.04
C ARG A 344 -19.05 -2.90 11.14
N VAL A 345 -19.10 -4.11 11.68
CA VAL A 345 -18.99 -5.35 10.91
C VAL A 345 -20.39 -5.88 10.56
N ALA A 346 -20.50 -6.59 9.46
CA ALA A 346 -21.75 -7.19 9.00
C ALA A 346 -21.49 -8.53 8.27
N LEU A 347 -22.54 -9.32 8.08
CA LEU A 347 -22.48 -10.55 7.27
C LEU A 347 -23.52 -10.49 6.15
N ILE A 348 -23.11 -10.87 4.95
CA ILE A 348 -24.03 -11.20 3.83
C ILE A 348 -23.81 -12.65 3.43
N TYR A 349 -24.84 -13.30 2.90
CA TYR A 349 -24.76 -14.71 2.51
C TYR A 349 -25.66 -15.00 1.32
N LYS A 350 -25.43 -16.13 0.66
CA LYS A 350 -26.30 -16.66 -0.40
C LYS A 350 -27.36 -17.60 0.19
N PRO A 351 -28.66 -17.22 0.25
CA PRO A 351 -29.70 -18.11 0.78
C PRO A 351 -29.89 -19.38 -0.05
N GLY A 352 -29.47 -19.38 -1.32
CA GLY A 352 -29.45 -20.58 -2.15
C GLY A 352 -28.41 -21.62 -1.69
N SER A 353 -27.29 -21.18 -1.12
CA SER A 353 -26.19 -22.04 -0.65
C SER A 353 -26.27 -22.38 0.83
N LEU A 354 -26.71 -21.43 1.66
CA LEU A 354 -26.69 -21.53 3.11
C LEU A 354 -28.04 -21.17 3.74
N SER A 355 -28.39 -21.88 4.81
CA SER A 355 -29.49 -21.53 5.71
C SER A 355 -28.93 -20.98 7.02
N LEU A 356 -29.65 -20.03 7.63
CA LEU A 356 -29.32 -19.52 8.97
C LEU A 356 -29.79 -20.51 10.03
N THR A 357 -28.91 -20.90 10.95
CA THR A 357 -29.27 -21.65 12.16
C THR A 357 -29.35 -20.69 13.33
N GLY A 358 -30.57 -20.40 13.80
CA GLY A 358 -30.81 -19.46 14.89
C GLY A 358 -30.54 -17.99 14.52
N GLU A 359 -30.64 -17.11 15.51
CA GLU A 359 -30.35 -15.68 15.37
C GLU A 359 -28.84 -15.42 15.38
N SER A 360 -28.42 -14.34 14.71
CA SER A 360 -27.06 -13.81 14.81
C SER A 360 -26.77 -13.33 16.23
N LEU A 361 -25.53 -13.47 16.66
CA LEU A 361 -25.07 -13.06 17.99
C LEU A 361 -23.99 -11.99 17.87
N SER A 362 -23.87 -11.13 18.88
CA SER A 362 -22.69 -10.28 19.06
C SER A 362 -22.10 -10.44 20.46
N PHE A 363 -20.89 -9.91 20.65
CA PHE A 363 -20.23 -9.89 21.96
C PHE A 363 -20.16 -8.45 22.53
N PRO A 364 -21.18 -8.01 23.28
CA PRO A 364 -21.29 -6.63 23.78
C PRO A 364 -20.41 -6.40 25.01
N ASP A 365 -19.10 -6.37 24.80
CA ASP A 365 -18.10 -6.07 25.83
C ASP A 365 -17.50 -4.66 25.61
N PRO A 366 -17.31 -3.82 26.65
CA PRO A 366 -16.74 -2.48 26.52
C PRO A 366 -15.34 -2.43 25.89
N MET A 367 -14.64 -3.57 25.80
CA MET A 367 -13.36 -3.66 25.09
C MET A 367 -13.50 -3.44 23.58
N PHE A 368 -14.72 -3.60 23.04
CA PHE A 368 -15.03 -3.46 21.63
C PHE A 368 -15.88 -2.22 21.37
N ASP A 369 -15.33 -1.25 20.62
CA ASP A 369 -16.13 -0.15 20.06
C ASP A 369 -17.04 -0.65 18.92
N ARG A 370 -16.61 -1.73 18.27
CA ARG A 370 -17.28 -2.51 17.22
C ARG A 370 -17.41 -3.94 17.68
N TYR A 371 -18.62 -4.36 18.02
CA TYR A 371 -18.82 -5.71 18.56
C TYR A 371 -18.54 -6.76 17.48
N PRO A 372 -17.76 -7.83 17.78
CA PRO A 372 -17.71 -9.00 16.91
C PRO A 372 -19.12 -9.56 16.71
N VAL A 373 -19.44 -9.95 15.48
CA VAL A 373 -20.75 -10.50 15.08
C VAL A 373 -20.56 -11.91 14.58
N ALA A 374 -21.46 -12.81 14.96
CA ALA A 374 -21.42 -14.21 14.60
C ALA A 374 -22.77 -14.69 14.04
N GLN A 375 -22.71 -15.60 13.07
CA GLN A 375 -23.87 -16.32 12.56
C GLN A 375 -23.52 -17.79 12.36
N THR A 376 -24.41 -18.67 12.80
CA THR A 376 -24.31 -20.11 12.52
C THR A 376 -25.04 -20.40 11.21
N PHE A 377 -24.38 -21.12 10.31
CA PHE A 377 -24.91 -21.50 9.01
C PHE A 377 -24.97 -23.01 8.88
N ARG A 378 -25.92 -23.49 8.07
CA ARG A 378 -25.96 -24.85 7.54
C ARG A 378 -25.90 -24.79 6.03
N ARG A 379 -25.06 -25.62 5.41
CA ARG A 379 -25.06 -25.75 3.95
C ARG A 379 -26.35 -26.39 3.48
N ASN A 380 -26.98 -25.78 2.49
CA ASN A 380 -28.10 -26.37 1.78
C ASN A 380 -27.58 -27.54 0.94
N THR A 381 -28.07 -28.73 1.21
CA THR A 381 -27.67 -29.96 0.51
C THR A 381 -28.88 -30.66 -0.09
N GLY A 382 -28.65 -31.53 -1.08
CA GLY A 382 -29.70 -32.38 -1.61
C GLY A 382 -30.19 -33.39 -0.58
N SER A 383 -31.37 -33.99 -0.80
CA SER A 383 -32.10 -34.83 0.18
C SER A 383 -31.35 -36.04 0.76
N ASN A 384 -30.18 -36.40 0.21
CA ASN A 384 -29.37 -37.56 0.62
C ASN A 384 -28.00 -37.19 1.20
N GLN A 385 -27.76 -35.91 1.51
CA GLN A 385 -26.50 -35.44 2.08
C GLN A 385 -26.76 -34.81 3.45
N THR A 386 -25.85 -35.03 4.38
CA THR A 386 -25.85 -34.35 5.69
C THR A 386 -24.78 -33.26 5.66
N SER A 387 -25.14 -32.07 6.14
CA SER A 387 -24.19 -30.97 6.40
C SER A 387 -24.06 -30.81 7.91
N THR A 388 -22.83 -30.58 8.37
CA THR A 388 -22.62 -30.01 9.71
C THR A 388 -22.87 -28.50 9.68
N ASP A 389 -23.20 -27.95 10.83
CA ASP A 389 -23.25 -26.51 10.99
C ASP A 389 -21.83 -25.98 11.08
N PHE A 390 -21.68 -24.67 10.91
CA PHE A 390 -20.47 -23.95 11.24
C PHE A 390 -20.82 -22.51 11.57
N THR A 391 -20.02 -21.88 12.42
CA THR A 391 -20.21 -20.49 12.82
C THR A 391 -19.14 -19.62 12.17
N VAL A 392 -19.55 -18.50 11.58
CA VAL A 392 -18.63 -17.46 11.12
C VAL A 392 -18.70 -16.29 12.09
N VAL A 393 -17.56 -15.82 12.57
CA VAL A 393 -17.39 -14.63 13.41
C VAL A 393 -16.61 -13.59 12.61
N ILE A 394 -17.20 -12.43 12.40
CA ILE A 394 -16.54 -11.26 11.79
C ILE A 394 -16.16 -10.26 12.89
N ASN A 395 -14.97 -9.68 12.79
CA ASN A 395 -14.44 -8.74 13.79
C ASN A 395 -13.68 -7.56 13.15
N HIS A 396 -13.50 -6.49 13.91
CA HIS A 396 -12.68 -5.33 13.53
C HIS A 396 -12.07 -4.68 14.79
N PHE A 397 -10.83 -5.04 15.10
CA PHE A 397 -10.11 -4.62 16.31
C PHE A 397 -9.69 -3.16 16.26
N LYS A 398 -9.26 -2.59 17.39
CA LYS A 398 -8.82 -1.18 17.47
C LYS A 398 -7.63 -0.94 16.54
N SER A 399 -7.71 0.11 15.72
CA SER A 399 -6.62 0.49 14.82
C SER A 399 -5.35 0.93 15.54
N LYS A 400 -4.20 0.80 14.86
CA LYS A 400 -2.88 1.22 15.37
C LYS A 400 -2.71 2.74 15.48
N GLY A 401 -3.56 3.54 14.83
CA GLY A 401 -3.48 5.01 14.83
C GLY A 401 -3.99 5.70 16.11
N SER A 402 -3.77 7.02 16.17
CA SER A 402 -4.18 7.90 17.28
C SER A 402 -3.60 7.47 18.63
N CYS A 403 -2.27 7.40 18.70
CA CYS A 403 -1.54 6.99 19.89
C CYS A 403 -1.90 7.82 21.12
N PRO A 404 -2.15 7.18 22.28
CA PRO A 404 -2.29 7.92 23.52
C PRO A 404 -0.93 8.55 23.92
N SER A 405 -0.96 9.56 24.79
CA SER A 405 0.28 10.19 25.30
C SER A 405 1.00 9.35 26.36
N SER A 406 0.31 8.39 26.96
CA SER A 406 0.83 7.46 27.97
C SER A 406 -0.04 6.19 28.03
N GLY A 407 0.47 5.13 28.65
CA GLY A 407 -0.23 3.84 28.72
C GLY A 407 0.01 2.98 27.49
N ASP A 408 -1.02 2.75 26.69
CA ASP A 408 -1.00 1.85 25.51
C ASP A 408 -0.41 2.53 24.26
N VAL A 409 0.81 3.04 24.44
CA VAL A 409 1.64 3.70 23.41
C VAL A 409 2.36 2.65 22.56
N ASP A 410 2.94 3.08 21.43
CA ASP A 410 3.71 2.18 20.58
C ASP A 410 4.98 1.71 21.29
N GLN A 411 5.16 0.39 21.37
CA GLN A 411 6.35 -0.29 21.89
C GLN A 411 6.93 -1.29 20.87
N GLY A 412 6.62 -1.11 19.58
CA GLY A 412 7.14 -1.92 18.48
C GLY A 412 6.08 -2.74 17.73
N GLN A 413 4.82 -2.74 18.18
CA GLN A 413 3.70 -3.41 17.52
C GLN A 413 2.56 -2.44 17.16
N GLY A 414 2.84 -1.12 17.15
CA GLY A 414 1.85 -0.06 16.97
C GLY A 414 1.08 0.25 18.25
N CYS A 415 0.47 1.43 18.32
CA CYS A 415 -0.33 1.84 19.46
C CYS A 415 -1.55 0.95 19.66
N TRP A 416 -2.14 1.03 20.86
CA TRP A 416 -3.31 0.24 21.23
C TRP A 416 -3.07 -1.29 21.23
N ASN A 417 -1.82 -1.74 21.36
CA ASN A 417 -1.50 -3.17 21.35
C ASN A 417 -2.08 -3.88 22.57
N GLN A 418 -2.03 -3.27 23.76
CA GLN A 418 -2.60 -3.88 24.98
C GLN A 418 -4.12 -4.04 24.83
N LYS A 419 -4.81 -3.03 24.30
CA LYS A 419 -6.24 -3.11 23.98
C LYS A 419 -6.53 -4.23 22.97
N ARG A 420 -5.74 -4.34 21.89
CA ARG A 420 -5.90 -5.43 20.89
C ARG A 420 -5.66 -6.82 21.49
N VAL A 421 -4.72 -6.98 22.42
CA VAL A 421 -4.51 -8.25 23.15
C VAL A 421 -5.72 -8.58 24.03
N GLU A 422 -6.30 -7.62 24.74
CA GLU A 422 -7.53 -7.84 25.50
C GLU A 422 -8.72 -8.17 24.58
N GLN A 423 -8.84 -7.50 23.43
CA GLN A 423 -9.82 -7.85 22.40
C GLN A 423 -9.65 -9.30 21.93
N ALA A 424 -8.43 -9.78 21.72
CA ALA A 424 -8.16 -11.18 21.38
C ALA A 424 -8.64 -12.16 22.48
N ARG A 425 -8.37 -11.85 23.76
CA ARG A 425 -8.85 -12.67 24.90
C ARG A 425 -10.36 -12.74 24.97
N LYS A 426 -11.03 -11.60 24.74
CA LYS A 426 -12.50 -11.51 24.71
C LYS A 426 -13.10 -12.24 23.52
N LEU A 427 -12.45 -12.20 22.37
CA LEU A 427 -12.87 -12.96 21.19
C LEU A 427 -12.80 -14.48 21.44
N LEU A 428 -11.77 -14.98 22.13
CA LEU A 428 -11.71 -16.39 22.55
C LEU A 428 -12.84 -16.77 23.51
N GLN A 429 -13.20 -15.89 24.44
CA GLN A 429 -14.37 -16.10 25.31
C GLN A 429 -15.66 -16.23 24.47
N PHE A 430 -15.83 -15.36 23.48
CA PHE A 430 -16.98 -15.40 22.58
C PHE A 430 -17.01 -16.69 21.75
N VAL A 431 -15.88 -17.13 21.19
CA VAL A 431 -15.78 -18.42 20.47
C VAL A 431 -16.26 -19.58 21.36
N GLY A 432 -15.81 -19.63 22.62
CA GLY A 432 -16.25 -20.66 23.56
C GLY A 432 -17.75 -20.56 23.91
N GLU A 433 -18.33 -19.36 23.97
CA GLU A 433 -19.77 -19.18 24.14
C GLU A 433 -20.56 -19.68 22.93
N LEU A 434 -20.08 -19.39 21.72
CA LEU A 434 -20.70 -19.84 20.48
C LEU A 434 -20.74 -21.38 20.44
N GLN A 435 -19.62 -22.03 20.69
CA GLN A 435 -19.55 -23.51 20.72
C GLN A 435 -20.51 -24.15 21.74
N ARG A 436 -20.67 -23.52 22.91
CA ARG A 436 -21.64 -23.99 23.92
C ARG A 436 -23.09 -23.77 23.52
N ARG A 437 -23.39 -22.65 22.85
CA ARG A 437 -24.76 -22.27 22.46
C ARG A 437 -25.25 -23.02 21.23
N SER A 438 -24.41 -23.17 20.21
CA SER A 438 -24.75 -23.90 18.98
C SER A 438 -24.69 -25.41 19.19
N GLY A 439 -23.85 -25.88 20.12
CA GLY A 439 -23.49 -27.30 20.26
C GLY A 439 -22.55 -27.80 19.16
N ASP A 440 -22.14 -26.92 18.24
CA ASP A 440 -21.24 -27.18 17.14
C ASP A 440 -19.85 -26.59 17.44
N GLN A 441 -18.79 -27.34 17.14
CA GLN A 441 -17.43 -26.94 17.49
C GLN A 441 -16.76 -26.11 16.37
N ASP A 442 -17.35 -26.06 15.18
CA ASP A 442 -16.74 -25.53 13.97
C ASP A 442 -16.95 -24.00 13.88
N VAL A 443 -16.00 -23.25 14.43
CA VAL A 443 -15.99 -21.78 14.38
C VAL A 443 -14.85 -21.25 13.52
N LEU A 444 -15.22 -20.39 12.56
CA LEU A 444 -14.34 -19.56 11.74
C LEU A 444 -14.31 -18.13 12.29
N VAL A 445 -13.12 -17.63 12.59
CA VAL A 445 -12.88 -16.23 12.95
C VAL A 445 -12.22 -15.54 11.76
N ILE A 446 -12.91 -14.58 11.18
CA ILE A 446 -12.39 -13.75 10.09
C ILE A 446 -12.47 -12.29 10.49
N GLY A 447 -11.60 -11.47 9.93
CA GLY A 447 -11.73 -10.01 10.03
C GLY A 447 -10.40 -9.28 10.09
N ASP A 448 -10.49 -7.97 10.32
CA ASP A 448 -9.33 -7.10 10.49
C ASP A 448 -8.96 -7.02 11.98
N LEU A 449 -7.87 -7.70 12.34
CA LEU A 449 -7.33 -7.70 13.71
C LEU A 449 -6.48 -6.45 13.99
N ASN A 450 -6.20 -5.63 12.97
CA ASN A 450 -5.30 -4.49 13.03
C ASN A 450 -3.97 -4.88 13.68
N ALA A 451 -3.48 -6.09 13.41
CA ALA A 451 -2.26 -6.65 13.98
C ALA A 451 -1.58 -7.52 12.93
N TYR A 452 -0.24 -7.48 12.86
CA TYR A 452 0.50 -8.36 11.94
C TYR A 452 0.62 -9.79 12.50
N GLY A 453 0.94 -10.75 11.65
CA GLY A 453 0.88 -12.19 11.99
C GLY A 453 1.67 -12.65 13.23
N GLU A 454 2.79 -12.01 13.56
CA GLU A 454 3.61 -12.32 14.74
C GLU A 454 3.31 -11.42 15.96
N GLU A 455 2.37 -10.49 15.83
CA GLU A 455 2.00 -9.60 16.93
C GLU A 455 1.15 -10.28 18.00
N ASP A 456 1.25 -9.75 19.22
CA ASP A 456 0.65 -10.31 20.43
C ASP A 456 -0.86 -10.62 20.30
N PRO A 457 -1.69 -9.82 19.61
CA PRO A 457 -3.11 -10.13 19.44
C PRO A 457 -3.34 -11.43 18.65
N VAL A 458 -2.60 -11.63 17.55
CA VAL A 458 -2.69 -12.85 16.73
C VAL A 458 -2.13 -14.03 17.52
N GLN A 459 -0.98 -13.86 18.16
CA GLN A 459 -0.37 -14.90 18.98
C GLN A 459 -1.24 -15.30 20.18
N THR A 460 -2.00 -14.36 20.75
CA THR A 460 -2.98 -14.64 21.81
C THR A 460 -4.10 -15.55 21.32
N LEU A 461 -4.63 -15.31 20.11
CA LEU A 461 -5.65 -16.17 19.50
C LEU A 461 -5.12 -17.58 19.20
N VAL A 462 -3.89 -17.67 18.69
CA VAL A 462 -3.21 -18.95 18.42
C VAL A 462 -2.95 -19.74 19.70
N ALA A 463 -2.42 -19.08 20.74
CA ALA A 463 -2.22 -19.69 22.06
C ALA A 463 -3.56 -20.12 22.71
N GLY A 464 -4.66 -19.45 22.36
CA GLY A 464 -6.03 -19.84 22.72
C GLY A 464 -6.57 -21.08 21.99
N GLY A 465 -5.80 -21.67 21.07
CA GLY A 465 -6.12 -22.91 20.37
C GLY A 465 -6.70 -22.74 18.97
N LEU A 466 -6.78 -21.51 18.43
CA LEU A 466 -7.17 -21.30 17.04
C LEU A 466 -5.98 -21.55 16.11
N GLU A 467 -6.21 -22.21 14.97
CA GLU A 467 -5.22 -22.33 13.91
C GLU A 467 -5.20 -21.04 13.07
N HIS A 468 -4.02 -20.45 12.88
CA HIS A 468 -3.82 -19.33 11.96
C HIS A 468 -3.74 -19.83 10.50
N LEU A 469 -4.83 -19.68 9.75
CA LEU A 469 -4.95 -20.29 8.42
C LEU A 469 -4.02 -19.66 7.38
N SER A 470 -3.63 -18.39 7.53
CA SER A 470 -2.70 -17.73 6.60
C SER A 470 -1.34 -18.43 6.53
N LEU A 471 -0.95 -19.16 7.57
CA LEU A 471 0.28 -19.97 7.55
C LEU A 471 0.25 -21.11 6.52
N ARG A 472 -0.94 -21.44 5.96
CA ARG A 472 -1.11 -22.38 4.84
C ARG A 472 -0.82 -21.76 3.47
N ILE A 473 -0.72 -20.43 3.38
CA ILE A 473 -0.40 -19.67 2.16
C ILE A 473 1.13 -19.58 2.03
N PRO A 474 1.72 -19.52 0.82
CA PRO A 474 3.13 -19.16 0.65
C PRO A 474 3.48 -17.82 1.32
N ALA A 475 4.61 -17.75 2.02
CA ALA A 475 5.00 -16.58 2.81
C ALA A 475 5.00 -15.26 2.02
N ALA A 476 5.39 -15.31 0.74
CA ALA A 476 5.43 -14.14 -0.16
C ALA A 476 4.04 -13.57 -0.51
N GLN A 477 2.94 -14.29 -0.24
CA GLN A 477 1.57 -13.85 -0.50
C GLN A 477 0.79 -13.53 0.78
N ARG A 478 1.41 -13.64 1.97
CA ARG A 478 0.74 -13.36 3.26
C ARG A 478 0.73 -11.87 3.57
N TYR A 479 -0.06 -11.13 2.82
CA TYR A 479 -0.32 -9.71 3.06
C TYR A 479 -1.74 -9.35 2.61
N SER A 480 -2.29 -8.31 3.23
CA SER A 480 -3.56 -7.72 2.83
C SER A 480 -3.52 -6.19 2.80
N PHE A 481 -2.41 -5.59 3.21
CA PHE A 481 -2.24 -4.15 3.37
C PHE A 481 -0.78 -3.74 3.11
N VAL A 482 -0.58 -2.50 2.65
CA VAL A 482 0.74 -1.87 2.50
C VAL A 482 0.73 -0.53 3.22
N PHE A 483 1.74 -0.28 4.04
CA PHE A 483 1.92 0.96 4.78
C PHE A 483 3.39 1.33 4.87
N ASP A 484 3.73 2.58 4.53
CA ASP A 484 5.11 3.08 4.50
C ASP A 484 6.06 2.13 3.75
N GLY A 485 5.61 1.63 2.60
CA GLY A 485 6.33 0.70 1.74
C GLY A 485 6.45 -0.73 2.24
N GLN A 486 5.84 -1.06 3.38
CA GLN A 486 5.91 -2.39 4.00
C GLN A 486 4.60 -3.15 3.83
N SER A 487 4.69 -4.36 3.30
CA SER A 487 3.54 -5.25 3.13
C SER A 487 3.29 -6.10 4.38
N GLY A 488 2.04 -6.29 4.77
CA GLY A 488 1.69 -7.25 5.81
C GLY A 488 0.21 -7.61 5.81
N GLU A 489 -0.16 -8.65 6.55
CA GLU A 489 -1.55 -9.03 6.77
C GLU A 489 -2.08 -8.34 8.03
N LEU A 490 -3.23 -7.67 7.88
CA LEU A 490 -4.06 -7.20 9.00
C LEU A 490 -5.41 -7.93 9.03
N ASP A 491 -5.83 -8.43 7.87
CA ASP A 491 -6.98 -9.29 7.70
C ASP A 491 -6.55 -10.73 7.89
N HIS A 492 -7.21 -11.44 8.78
CA HIS A 492 -6.88 -12.81 9.12
C HIS A 492 -8.07 -13.75 8.98
N ALA A 493 -7.75 -15.02 8.79
CA ALA A 493 -8.66 -16.13 9.03
C ALA A 493 -8.03 -17.09 10.04
N LEU A 494 -8.72 -17.32 11.14
CA LEU A 494 -8.37 -18.30 12.15
C LEU A 494 -9.53 -19.28 12.34
N ALA A 495 -9.22 -20.54 12.64
CA ALA A 495 -10.25 -21.56 12.80
C ALA A 495 -10.02 -22.38 14.08
N THR A 496 -11.12 -22.74 14.73
CA THR A 496 -11.09 -23.81 15.73
C THR A 496 -10.53 -25.10 15.12
N PRO A 497 -9.87 -25.98 15.90
CA PRO A 497 -9.22 -27.18 15.34
C PRO A 497 -10.17 -28.09 14.54
N SER A 498 -11.43 -28.19 14.96
CA SER A 498 -12.43 -29.00 14.26
C SER A 498 -12.77 -28.43 12.88
N LEU A 499 -12.95 -27.11 12.76
CA LEU A 499 -13.19 -26.47 11.47
C LEU A 499 -11.91 -26.45 10.62
N ALA A 500 -10.75 -26.22 11.22
CA ALA A 500 -9.49 -26.14 10.49
C ALA A 500 -9.17 -27.46 9.76
N ALA A 501 -9.58 -28.61 10.32
CA ALA A 501 -9.51 -29.92 9.66
C ALA A 501 -10.41 -30.05 8.41
N ARG A 502 -11.40 -29.16 8.27
CA ARG A 502 -12.34 -29.07 7.13
C ARG A 502 -11.95 -27.99 6.12
N VAL A 503 -11.05 -27.08 6.46
CA VAL A 503 -10.54 -26.06 5.53
C VAL A 503 -9.68 -26.72 4.46
N ARG A 504 -10.04 -26.50 3.20
CA ARG A 504 -9.40 -27.07 2.01
C ARG A 504 -8.50 -26.11 1.26
N GLY A 505 -8.70 -24.82 1.47
CA GLY A 505 -7.86 -23.78 0.88
C GLY A 505 -8.16 -22.42 1.48
N ILE A 506 -7.18 -21.54 1.36
CA ILE A 506 -7.27 -20.13 1.71
C ILE A 506 -6.45 -19.36 0.67
N THR A 507 -6.95 -18.23 0.22
CA THR A 507 -6.24 -17.35 -0.71
C THR A 507 -6.58 -15.89 -0.42
N PRO A 508 -5.60 -14.99 -0.35
CA PRO A 508 -5.83 -13.57 -0.47
C PRO A 508 -6.04 -13.22 -1.94
N TRP A 509 -6.89 -12.23 -2.21
CA TRP A 509 -7.01 -11.68 -3.56
C TRP A 509 -6.44 -10.28 -3.59
N HIS A 510 -5.20 -10.16 -4.07
CA HIS A 510 -4.46 -8.91 -4.11
C HIS A 510 -5.00 -7.94 -5.16
N ILE A 511 -6.14 -7.31 -4.86
CA ILE A 511 -6.80 -6.32 -5.72
C ILE A 511 -6.64 -4.89 -5.18
N ASN A 512 -6.19 -4.71 -3.95
CA ASN A 512 -6.25 -3.43 -3.25
C ASN A 512 -4.88 -2.97 -2.74
N ALA A 513 -4.20 -3.81 -1.96
CA ALA A 513 -2.95 -3.44 -1.27
C ALA A 513 -1.83 -3.04 -2.27
N ASP A 514 -1.84 -3.67 -3.44
CA ASP A 514 -0.81 -3.46 -4.46
C ASP A 514 -1.13 -2.31 -5.44
N GLU A 515 -2.31 -1.69 -5.34
CA GLU A 515 -2.77 -0.69 -6.30
C GLU A 515 -2.56 0.75 -5.78
N PRO A 516 -2.18 1.70 -6.65
CA PRO A 516 -2.03 3.10 -6.28
C PRO A 516 -3.38 3.73 -5.92
N ALA A 517 -3.37 4.62 -4.92
CA ALA A 517 -4.55 5.33 -4.44
C ALA A 517 -5.28 6.12 -5.54
N VAL A 518 -4.57 6.60 -6.57
CA VAL A 518 -5.17 7.32 -7.71
C VAL A 518 -6.29 6.55 -8.43
N LEU A 519 -6.33 5.22 -8.30
CA LEU A 519 -7.34 4.35 -8.89
C LEU A 519 -8.61 4.20 -8.04
N ASP A 520 -8.62 4.77 -6.84
CA ASP A 520 -9.77 4.67 -5.93
C ASP A 520 -11.01 5.43 -6.47
N TYR A 521 -12.04 5.51 -5.65
CA TYR A 521 -13.32 6.13 -6.02
C TYR A 521 -13.33 7.65 -5.92
N ASN A 522 -12.36 8.27 -5.23
CA ASN A 522 -12.32 9.69 -4.96
C ASN A 522 -12.15 10.52 -6.25
N THR A 523 -12.61 11.76 -6.23
CA THR A 523 -12.51 12.69 -7.37
C THR A 523 -11.53 13.83 -7.10
N GLU A 524 -11.26 14.13 -5.84
CA GLU A 524 -10.24 15.08 -5.44
C GLU A 524 -8.85 14.61 -5.85
N PHE A 525 -7.98 15.57 -6.15
CA PHE A 525 -6.55 15.32 -6.40
C PHE A 525 -6.25 14.39 -7.58
N LYS A 526 -7.13 14.35 -8.59
CA LYS A 526 -6.98 13.54 -9.81
C LYS A 526 -7.17 14.36 -11.08
N THR A 527 -6.10 15.04 -11.52
CA THR A 527 -6.10 15.70 -12.83
C THR A 527 -6.20 14.67 -13.97
N ASP A 528 -5.56 13.51 -13.76
CA ASP A 528 -5.66 12.32 -14.61
C ASP A 528 -6.47 11.25 -13.86
N ASP A 529 -7.80 11.32 -13.95
CA ASP A 529 -8.71 10.39 -13.25
C ASP A 529 -8.77 9.03 -13.95
N ARG A 530 -8.13 8.04 -13.32
CA ARG A 530 -7.99 6.66 -13.83
C ARG A 530 -9.03 5.70 -13.25
N TYR A 531 -10.20 6.22 -12.87
CA TYR A 531 -11.31 5.39 -12.42
C TYR A 531 -11.67 4.27 -13.40
N ALA A 532 -11.91 3.08 -12.86
CA ALA A 532 -12.67 2.05 -13.55
C ALA A 532 -13.60 1.32 -12.56
N PRO A 533 -14.82 0.91 -12.97
CA PRO A 533 -15.76 0.15 -12.14
C PRO A 533 -15.34 -1.33 -12.03
N THR A 534 -14.08 -1.55 -11.68
CA THR A 534 -13.43 -2.86 -11.51
C THR A 534 -13.11 -3.11 -10.03
N PRO A 535 -12.80 -4.36 -9.64
CA PRO A 535 -12.45 -4.69 -8.26
C PRO A 535 -11.21 -3.96 -7.71
N PHE A 536 -10.28 -3.56 -8.58
CA PHE A 536 -8.94 -3.11 -8.19
C PHE A 536 -8.94 -1.76 -7.47
N ARG A 537 -8.37 -1.62 -6.27
CA ARG A 537 -8.49 -0.41 -5.42
C ARG A 537 -9.96 -0.07 -5.11
N SER A 538 -10.76 -1.10 -4.82
CA SER A 538 -12.09 -0.95 -4.19
C SER A 538 -11.99 -0.65 -2.69
N SER A 539 -10.85 -0.99 -2.10
CA SER A 539 -10.46 -0.76 -0.71
C SER A 539 -8.94 -0.54 -0.67
N ASP A 540 -8.41 -0.29 0.50
CA ASP A 540 -6.99 -0.37 0.86
C ASP A 540 -6.59 -1.75 1.41
N HIS A 541 -7.57 -2.59 1.74
CA HIS A 541 -7.38 -3.96 2.23
C HIS A 541 -7.76 -5.02 1.17
N ASP A 542 -6.96 -6.05 1.02
CA ASP A 542 -7.28 -7.21 0.18
C ASP A 542 -8.30 -8.15 0.85
N PRO A 543 -9.31 -8.68 0.13
CA PRO A 543 -10.18 -9.70 0.67
C PRO A 543 -9.49 -11.06 0.81
N LEU A 544 -9.91 -11.82 1.82
CA LEU A 544 -9.52 -13.22 2.02
C LEU A 544 -10.66 -14.17 1.65
N LEU A 545 -10.37 -15.26 0.96
CA LEU A 545 -11.32 -16.32 0.60
C LEU A 545 -10.88 -17.66 1.21
N ILE A 546 -11.81 -18.35 1.87
CA ILE A 546 -11.59 -19.62 2.57
C ILE A 546 -12.57 -20.65 2.02
N GLY A 547 -12.07 -21.85 1.70
CA GLY A 547 -12.86 -22.96 1.19
C GLY A 547 -12.98 -24.07 2.22
N ILE A 548 -14.21 -24.53 2.48
CA ILE A 548 -14.56 -25.40 3.60
C ILE A 548 -15.40 -26.58 3.09
N ASP A 549 -15.10 -27.79 3.56
CA ASP A 549 -15.93 -28.99 3.34
C ASP A 549 -16.75 -29.35 4.58
N LEU A 550 -18.07 -29.31 4.46
CA LEU A 550 -19.00 -29.55 5.57
C LEU A 550 -19.66 -30.94 5.51
N GLY A 551 -19.21 -31.80 4.61
CA GLY A 551 -19.61 -33.20 4.55
C GLY A 551 -19.16 -34.02 5.78
N ALA A 552 -19.73 -35.23 5.91
CA ALA A 552 -19.34 -36.17 6.95
C ALA A 552 -17.84 -36.52 6.85
N VAL A 553 -17.08 -36.28 7.91
CA VAL A 553 -15.70 -36.76 8.01
C VAL A 553 -15.80 -38.24 8.37
N CYS A 554 -15.27 -39.15 7.53
CA CYS A 554 -15.09 -40.53 7.96
C CYS A 554 -14.21 -40.52 9.21
N PRO A 555 -14.62 -41.16 10.32
CA PRO A 555 -13.77 -41.25 11.49
C PRO A 555 -12.43 -41.89 11.09
N ARG A 556 -11.33 -41.28 11.53
CA ARG A 556 -9.99 -41.84 11.37
C ARG A 556 -9.82 -43.09 12.22
#